data_AF-A0A940T951-F1
#
_entry.id   AF-A0A940T951-F1
#
_cell.length_a   1.000
_cell.length_b   1.000
_cell.length_c   1.000
_cell.angle_alpha   90.00
_cell.angle_beta   90.00
_cell.angle_gamma   90.00
#
_symmetry.space_group_name_H-M   'P 1'
#
loop_
_entity.id
_entity.type
_entity.pdbx_description
1 polymer ?
#
loop_
_entity_poly.entity_id
_entity_poly.type
_entity_poly.pdbx_seq_one_letter_code
_entity_poly.pdbx_strand_id
1 'polypeptide(L)'
;MSEKNKNIYNVCTDKDKVLPELWRVVFLARISNIKAVENVEVKVLSDDELAQIAQAPYSDALAHLLIMYGAGYFSFDNLSSIARDAPNYKDEIYAAEDFIIKQADLDEKERVSEHIIQNILLCTINSKKYSEIQPIGFDTARQLCENKHTVILNGFVFVKDMSFLTLLVHVEELMGHFDGEQMKVVTAGQVINDFTDNKSIEDKLFQRKINSEETTPGSDKAQEKERDILDNDYMPEIPFVLNVKNVFYIHQLYEKPYVVEFVLYAKANGIPFDDNFVNEYTAYIRRTKRQFTVSAISRKREICGDDINWFDYGTTRYADKQIIIDNKFDLTEHIDLSGDIPDDENLSDEELSVRAVDTFLVNKTLPDKTVLEVTFSGKKILYLLIDGKIAKTLESEKFRKIPFDYNNVWTTVMEWSRSKLIQKKGNSIVVPVSELQKLPENDREYAKRMIAEQYSLKKSNNKMLQKLSDLKNYANKEMKVKEQQKALKDNRAAPITEEDKK
;
A
#
# COMPACT_ATOMS: atom_id res chain seq x y z
N MET A 1 52.20 20.13 -24.88
CA MET A 1 51.21 19.54 -25.81
C MET A 1 50.40 18.51 -25.03
N SER A 2 49.09 18.54 -25.21
CA SER A 2 48.06 18.05 -24.28
C SER A 2 48.07 16.55 -23.99
N GLU A 3 47.80 16.21 -22.72
CA GLU A 3 47.28 14.92 -22.22
C GLU A 3 45.91 14.58 -22.84
N LYS A 4 45.81 14.53 -24.17
CA LYS A 4 44.62 14.05 -24.87
C LYS A 4 44.83 12.57 -25.19
N ASN A 5 44.08 11.72 -24.48
CA ASN A 5 43.78 10.32 -24.76
C ASN A 5 44.97 9.45 -25.14
N LYS A 6 45.71 8.97 -24.14
CA LYS A 6 46.56 7.79 -24.34
C LYS A 6 45.64 6.57 -24.47
N ASN A 7 45.63 5.98 -25.66
CA ASN A 7 44.99 4.69 -25.92
C ASN A 7 45.57 3.65 -24.94
N ILE A 8 44.71 2.88 -24.26
CA ILE A 8 45.10 1.80 -23.31
C ILE A 8 46.15 0.87 -23.93
N TYR A 9 46.05 0.60 -25.22
CA TYR A 9 47.02 -0.21 -25.96
C TYR A 9 48.43 0.39 -25.94
N ASN A 10 48.57 1.69 -26.20
CA ASN A 10 49.88 2.36 -26.21
C ASN A 10 50.50 2.47 -24.81
N VAL A 11 49.71 2.28 -23.74
CA VAL A 11 50.19 2.28 -22.36
C VAL A 11 50.53 0.86 -21.90
N CYS A 12 49.66 -0.11 -22.18
CA CYS A 12 49.75 -1.50 -21.72
C CYS A 12 50.60 -2.41 -22.62
N THR A 13 50.96 -1.98 -23.84
CA THR A 13 51.83 -2.75 -24.75
C THR A 13 53.20 -2.09 -25.00
N ASP A 14 53.46 -0.94 -24.37
CA ASP A 14 54.78 -0.32 -24.38
C ASP A 14 55.74 -1.16 -23.53
N LYS A 15 56.42 -2.09 -24.22
CA LYS A 15 57.32 -3.08 -23.63
C LYS A 15 58.39 -2.44 -22.75
N ASP A 16 58.86 -1.24 -23.10
CA ASP A 16 59.92 -0.54 -22.38
C ASP A 16 59.43 0.07 -21.05
N LYS A 17 58.10 0.22 -20.88
CA LYS A 17 57.47 0.67 -19.64
C LYS A 17 56.88 -0.46 -18.80
N VAL A 18 56.23 -1.42 -19.45
CA VAL A 18 55.47 -2.48 -18.78
C VAL A 18 56.38 -3.58 -18.24
N LEU A 19 57.39 -3.98 -19.01
CA LEU A 19 58.27 -5.09 -18.61
C LEU A 19 59.03 -4.79 -17.29
N PRO A 20 59.60 -3.60 -17.06
CA PRO A 20 60.24 -3.28 -15.78
C PRO A 20 59.28 -3.30 -14.59
N GLU A 21 58.04 -2.81 -14.75
CA GLU A 21 57.05 -2.81 -13.66
C GLU A 21 56.55 -4.23 -13.35
N LEU A 22 56.33 -5.05 -14.38
CA LEU A 22 56.00 -6.45 -14.20
C LEU A 22 57.09 -7.19 -13.41
N TRP A 23 58.36 -6.97 -13.77
CA TRP A 23 59.49 -7.52 -13.01
C TRP A 23 59.48 -7.06 -11.55
N ARG A 24 59.28 -5.77 -11.27
CA ARG A 24 59.22 -5.24 -9.90
C ARG A 24 58.14 -5.91 -9.08
N VAL A 25 56.92 -6.01 -9.62
CA VAL A 25 55.78 -6.66 -8.95
C VAL A 25 56.07 -8.14 -8.69
N VAL A 26 56.62 -8.86 -9.65
CA VAL A 26 57.01 -10.28 -9.50
C VAL A 26 58.06 -10.46 -8.39
N PHE A 27 59.07 -9.60 -8.32
CA PHE A 27 60.07 -9.65 -7.24
C PHE A 27 59.47 -9.36 -5.87
N LEU A 28 58.62 -8.32 -5.75
CA LEU A 28 57.96 -7.97 -4.49
C LEU A 28 57.02 -9.08 -4.03
N ALA A 29 56.26 -9.69 -4.94
CA ALA A 29 55.41 -10.83 -4.65
C ALA A 29 56.23 -12.01 -4.10
N ARG A 30 57.36 -12.33 -4.75
CA ARG A 30 58.25 -13.41 -4.30
C ARG A 30 58.91 -13.13 -2.95
N ILE A 31 59.36 -11.90 -2.69
CA ILE A 31 59.89 -11.47 -1.39
C ILE A 31 58.82 -11.61 -0.30
N SER A 32 57.58 -11.26 -0.63
CA SER A 32 56.43 -11.32 0.28
C SER A 32 55.81 -12.71 0.40
N ASN A 33 56.42 -13.73 -0.23
CA ASN A 33 55.91 -15.10 -0.30
C ASN A 33 54.45 -15.20 -0.82
N ILE A 34 54.05 -14.27 -1.70
CA ILE A 34 52.78 -14.31 -2.41
C ILE A 34 52.91 -15.35 -3.52
N LYS A 35 52.07 -16.38 -3.48
CA LYS A 35 52.01 -17.39 -4.55
C LYS A 35 51.30 -16.76 -5.75
N ALA A 36 52.01 -16.60 -6.85
CA ALA A 36 51.37 -16.27 -8.12
C ALA A 36 50.55 -17.47 -8.59
N VAL A 37 49.40 -17.20 -9.22
CA VAL A 37 48.60 -18.26 -9.86
C VAL A 37 49.40 -18.78 -11.06
N GLU A 38 49.74 -20.06 -11.05
CA GLU A 38 50.46 -20.72 -12.14
C GLU A 38 49.47 -21.18 -13.22
N ASN A 39 49.81 -21.00 -14.50
CA ASN A 39 49.02 -21.45 -15.66
C ASN A 39 47.62 -20.84 -15.78
N VAL A 40 47.50 -19.51 -15.63
CA VAL A 40 46.24 -18.81 -15.97
C VAL A 40 46.09 -18.75 -17.49
N GLU A 41 45.03 -19.36 -18.00
CA GLU A 41 44.59 -19.16 -19.38
C GLU A 41 43.91 -17.78 -19.48
N VAL A 42 44.41 -16.92 -20.36
CA VAL A 42 43.89 -15.55 -20.53
C VAL A 42 43.28 -15.42 -21.91
N LYS A 43 42.02 -14.98 -21.98
CA LYS A 43 41.36 -14.64 -23.24
C LYS A 43 42.04 -13.42 -23.87
N VAL A 44 42.40 -13.57 -25.14
CA VAL A 44 43.07 -12.51 -25.92
C VAL A 44 42.06 -11.93 -26.90
N LEU A 45 41.96 -10.60 -26.94
CA LEU A 45 41.17 -9.89 -27.93
C LEU A 45 41.75 -10.12 -29.33
N SER A 46 40.88 -10.39 -30.30
CA SER A 46 41.22 -10.34 -31.72
C SER A 46 41.48 -8.89 -32.17
N ASP A 47 42.13 -8.73 -33.33
CA ASP A 47 42.42 -7.40 -33.90
C ASP A 47 41.14 -6.58 -34.13
N ASP A 48 40.05 -7.24 -34.54
CA ASP A 48 38.74 -6.60 -34.78
C ASP A 48 38.08 -6.15 -33.47
N GLU A 49 38.07 -7.01 -32.45
CA GLU A 49 37.57 -6.69 -31.10
C GLU A 49 38.35 -5.52 -30.48
N LEU A 50 39.68 -5.55 -30.64
CA LEU A 50 40.56 -4.50 -30.17
C LEU A 50 40.28 -3.17 -30.87
N ALA A 51 40.03 -3.16 -32.18
CA ALA A 51 39.68 -1.96 -32.93
C ALA A 51 38.38 -1.29 -32.43
N GLN A 52 37.40 -2.08 -31.96
CA GLN A 52 36.14 -1.56 -31.45
C GLN A 52 36.30 -0.80 -30.12
N ILE A 53 37.17 -1.29 -29.23
CA ILE A 53 37.39 -0.64 -27.92
C ILE A 53 38.57 0.34 -27.91
N ALA A 54 39.43 0.35 -28.93
CA ALA A 54 40.64 1.19 -29.01
C ALA A 54 40.36 2.70 -28.93
N GLN A 55 39.12 3.14 -29.21
CA GLN A 55 38.71 4.55 -29.09
C GLN A 55 38.32 4.96 -27.67
N ALA A 56 38.12 4.01 -26.75
CA ALA A 56 37.80 4.30 -25.36
C ALA A 56 39.02 4.92 -24.63
N PRO A 57 38.82 5.99 -23.84
CA PRO A 57 39.91 6.58 -23.07
C PRO A 57 40.36 5.60 -21.98
N TYR A 58 41.68 5.51 -21.75
CA TYR A 58 42.20 4.73 -20.64
C TYR A 58 41.63 5.23 -19.30
N SER A 59 41.18 4.29 -18.48
CA SER A 59 40.83 4.52 -17.09
C SER A 59 41.14 3.28 -16.29
N ASP A 60 41.31 3.47 -14.97
CA ASP A 60 41.52 2.36 -14.03
C ASP A 60 40.32 1.39 -14.11
N ALA A 61 39.08 1.90 -14.10
CA ALA A 61 37.86 1.12 -14.32
C ALA A 61 37.87 0.27 -15.61
N LEU A 62 38.32 0.83 -16.73
CA LEU A 62 38.44 0.07 -17.98
C LEU A 62 39.49 -1.05 -17.87
N ALA A 63 40.59 -0.82 -17.14
CA ALA A 63 41.60 -1.84 -16.92
C ALA A 63 41.05 -3.03 -16.11
N HIS A 64 40.32 -2.76 -15.04
CA HIS A 64 39.65 -3.80 -14.24
C HIS A 64 38.62 -4.59 -15.05
N LEU A 65 37.84 -3.92 -15.91
CA LEU A 65 36.89 -4.58 -16.82
C LEU A 65 37.59 -5.50 -17.83
N LEU A 66 38.74 -5.08 -18.37
CA LEU A 66 39.56 -5.91 -19.26
C LEU A 66 40.20 -7.11 -18.56
N ILE A 67 40.59 -6.97 -17.29
CA ILE A 67 41.08 -8.07 -16.46
C ILE A 67 39.96 -9.12 -16.30
N MET A 68 38.73 -8.70 -15.98
CA MET A 68 37.59 -9.61 -15.86
C MET A 68 37.27 -10.32 -17.19
N TYR A 69 37.31 -9.62 -18.33
CA TYR A 69 37.18 -10.23 -19.66
C TYR A 69 38.30 -11.27 -19.91
N GLY A 70 39.56 -10.88 -19.67
CA GLY A 70 40.72 -11.74 -19.87
C GLY A 70 40.68 -13.00 -19.00
N ALA A 71 40.16 -12.87 -17.78
CA ALA A 71 39.93 -13.99 -16.86
C ALA A 71 38.68 -14.83 -17.20
N GLY A 72 37.93 -14.47 -18.24
CA GLY A 72 36.78 -15.24 -18.73
C GLY A 72 35.44 -14.90 -18.08
N TYR A 73 35.38 -13.94 -17.16
CA TYR A 73 34.17 -13.56 -16.42
C TYR A 73 33.20 -12.67 -17.20
N PHE A 74 33.59 -12.18 -18.38
CA PHE A 74 32.82 -11.21 -19.15
C PHE A 74 32.87 -11.52 -20.65
N SER A 75 31.74 -11.36 -21.37
CA SER A 75 31.72 -11.45 -22.84
C SER A 75 32.30 -10.19 -23.49
N PHE A 76 32.77 -10.33 -24.74
CA PHE A 76 33.28 -9.19 -25.50
C PHE A 76 32.18 -8.16 -25.80
N ASP A 77 30.97 -8.60 -26.16
CA ASP A 77 29.86 -7.71 -26.49
C ASP A 77 29.50 -6.82 -25.31
N ASN A 78 29.47 -7.38 -24.09
CA ASN A 78 29.24 -6.59 -22.89
C ASN A 78 30.42 -5.66 -22.57
N LEU A 79 31.66 -6.14 -22.70
CA LEU A 79 32.87 -5.31 -22.55
C LEU A 79 32.79 -4.10 -23.48
N SER A 80 32.52 -4.31 -24.77
CA SER A 80 32.48 -3.26 -25.78
C SER A 80 31.37 -2.25 -25.51
N SER A 81 30.21 -2.70 -25.02
CA SER A 81 29.07 -1.84 -24.68
C SER A 81 29.33 -0.89 -23.50
N ILE A 82 30.27 -1.24 -22.61
CA ILE A 82 30.58 -0.48 -21.39
C ILE A 82 31.93 0.25 -21.48
N ALA A 83 32.87 -0.23 -22.30
CA ALA A 83 34.27 0.20 -22.29
C ALA A 83 34.47 1.72 -22.35
N ARG A 84 33.68 2.42 -23.16
CA ARG A 84 33.75 3.88 -23.33
C ARG A 84 33.33 4.65 -22.09
N ASP A 85 32.34 4.13 -21.36
CA ASP A 85 31.73 4.78 -20.20
C ASP A 85 32.15 4.13 -18.87
N ALA A 86 33.11 3.20 -18.89
CA ALA A 86 33.64 2.51 -17.72
C ALA A 86 33.97 3.43 -16.52
N PRO A 87 34.53 4.66 -16.71
CA PRO A 87 34.74 5.59 -15.59
C PRO A 87 33.49 5.93 -14.78
N ASN A 88 32.31 5.93 -15.41
CA ASN A 88 31.03 6.25 -14.76
C ASN A 88 30.52 5.12 -13.86
N TYR A 89 31.06 3.91 -14.03
CA TYR A 89 30.67 2.69 -13.33
C TYR A 89 31.81 2.11 -12.50
N LYS A 90 32.78 2.96 -12.11
CA LYS A 90 34.00 2.56 -11.42
C LYS A 90 33.71 1.71 -10.17
N ASP A 91 32.81 2.18 -9.32
CA ASP A 91 32.52 1.51 -8.04
C ASP A 91 31.87 0.14 -8.26
N GLU A 92 31.03 -0.01 -9.29
CA GLU A 92 30.39 -1.27 -9.67
C GLU A 92 31.40 -2.28 -10.19
N ILE A 93 32.29 -1.82 -11.08
CA ILE A 93 33.35 -2.65 -11.67
C ILE A 93 34.30 -3.14 -10.56
N TYR A 94 34.62 -2.28 -9.59
CA TYR A 94 35.54 -2.65 -8.50
C TYR A 94 34.88 -3.64 -7.54
N ALA A 95 33.60 -3.46 -7.25
CA ALA A 95 32.84 -4.40 -6.43
C ALA A 95 32.75 -5.79 -7.09
N ALA A 96 32.56 -5.84 -8.42
CA ALA A 96 32.54 -7.08 -9.17
C ALA A 96 33.90 -7.81 -9.14
N GLU A 97 35.00 -7.08 -9.37
CA GLU A 97 36.34 -7.67 -9.32
C GLU A 97 36.71 -8.13 -7.91
N ASP A 98 36.44 -7.33 -6.88
CA ASP A 98 36.65 -7.71 -5.48
C ASP A 98 35.85 -8.98 -5.12
N PHE A 99 34.63 -9.11 -5.63
CA PHE A 99 33.82 -10.33 -5.48
C PHE A 99 34.44 -11.54 -6.20
N ILE A 100 35.00 -11.37 -7.39
CA ILE A 100 35.73 -12.44 -8.10
C ILE A 100 36.98 -12.86 -7.29
N ILE A 101 37.77 -11.90 -6.81
CA ILE A 101 38.98 -12.16 -6.03
C ILE A 101 38.66 -12.93 -4.75
N LYS A 102 37.59 -12.56 -4.05
CA LYS A 102 37.12 -13.27 -2.84
C LYS A 102 36.71 -14.73 -3.09
N GLN A 103 36.43 -15.10 -4.33
CA GLN A 103 36.09 -16.47 -4.72
C GLN A 103 37.30 -17.31 -5.14
N ALA A 104 38.49 -16.72 -5.24
CA ALA A 104 39.69 -17.39 -5.75
C ALA A 104 40.12 -18.60 -4.90
N ASP A 105 39.88 -18.55 -3.59
CA ASP A 105 40.21 -19.63 -2.65
C ASP A 105 39.06 -20.62 -2.41
N LEU A 106 37.89 -20.40 -3.04
CA LEU A 106 36.74 -21.30 -2.91
C LEU A 106 36.86 -22.50 -3.85
N ASP A 107 36.26 -23.61 -3.44
CA ASP A 107 36.10 -24.79 -4.29
C ASP A 107 35.18 -24.47 -5.48
N GLU A 108 35.38 -25.14 -6.62
CA GLU A 108 34.62 -24.90 -7.86
C GLU A 108 33.10 -24.97 -7.68
N LYS A 109 32.62 -25.82 -6.76
CA LYS A 109 31.18 -25.97 -6.44
C LYS A 109 30.60 -24.82 -5.62
N GLU A 110 31.45 -24.07 -4.93
CA GLU A 110 31.07 -22.92 -4.08
C GLU A 110 31.18 -21.60 -4.83
N ARG A 111 31.91 -21.58 -5.96
CA ARG A 111 32.05 -20.40 -6.80
C ARG A 111 30.73 -20.08 -7.49
N VAL A 112 30.40 -18.80 -7.50
CA VAL A 112 29.35 -18.24 -8.33
C VAL A 112 29.87 -18.22 -9.77
N SER A 113 29.05 -18.71 -10.70
CA SER A 113 29.44 -18.79 -12.11
C SER A 113 29.68 -17.42 -12.72
N GLU A 114 30.54 -17.39 -13.74
CA GLU A 114 30.93 -16.21 -14.50
C GLU A 114 29.70 -15.46 -15.03
N HIS A 115 28.73 -16.20 -15.55
CA HIS A 115 27.45 -15.68 -16.06
C HIS A 115 26.66 -14.92 -15.00
N ILE A 116 26.61 -15.42 -13.76
CA ILE A 116 25.86 -14.76 -12.69
C ILE A 116 26.56 -13.45 -12.31
N ILE A 117 27.89 -13.47 -12.20
CA ILE A 117 28.69 -12.28 -11.87
C ILE A 117 28.52 -11.20 -12.96
N GLN A 118 28.57 -11.59 -14.23
CA GLN A 118 28.31 -10.69 -15.36
C GLN A 118 26.91 -10.05 -15.24
N ASN A 119 25.86 -10.85 -15.00
CA ASN A 119 24.51 -10.32 -14.87
C ASN A 119 24.34 -9.36 -13.69
N ILE A 120 24.98 -9.64 -12.55
CA ILE A 120 24.97 -8.75 -11.38
C ILE A 120 25.63 -7.41 -11.73
N LEU A 121 26.82 -7.43 -12.34
CA LEU A 121 27.52 -6.22 -12.78
C LEU A 121 26.67 -5.42 -13.78
N LEU A 122 26.15 -6.08 -14.82
CA LEU A 122 25.27 -5.44 -15.81
C LEU A 122 24.02 -4.85 -15.15
N CYS A 123 23.46 -5.51 -14.14
CA CYS A 123 22.30 -4.99 -13.41
C CYS A 123 22.60 -3.68 -12.68
N THR A 124 23.74 -3.61 -11.99
CA THR A 124 24.16 -2.38 -11.34
C THR A 124 24.43 -1.25 -12.34
N ILE A 125 25.09 -1.57 -13.46
CA ILE A 125 25.36 -0.60 -14.54
C ILE A 125 24.05 -0.10 -15.16
N ASN A 126 23.14 -1.01 -15.56
CA ASN A 126 21.87 -0.65 -16.17
C ASN A 126 21.01 0.19 -15.22
N SER A 127 21.04 -0.09 -13.91
CA SER A 127 20.33 0.71 -12.91
C SER A 127 20.82 2.16 -12.80
N LYS A 128 22.05 2.44 -13.24
CA LYS A 128 22.62 3.80 -13.33
C LYS A 128 22.49 4.41 -14.73
N LYS A 129 22.55 3.57 -15.76
CA LYS A 129 22.48 3.96 -17.18
C LYS A 129 21.09 4.48 -17.55
N TYR A 130 20.04 3.83 -17.06
CA TYR A 130 18.66 4.18 -17.37
C TYR A 130 18.03 4.93 -16.20
N SER A 131 17.59 6.17 -16.44
CA SER A 131 17.03 7.06 -15.41
C SER A 131 15.72 6.57 -14.79
N GLU A 132 15.00 5.71 -15.51
CA GLU A 132 13.73 5.10 -15.15
C GLU A 132 13.92 3.94 -14.16
N ILE A 133 15.13 3.39 -14.06
CA ILE A 133 15.46 2.29 -13.16
C ILE A 133 16.05 2.88 -11.88
N GLN A 134 15.59 2.40 -10.74
CA GLN A 134 16.12 2.82 -9.45
C GLN A 134 17.55 2.29 -9.26
N PRO A 135 18.55 3.16 -8.98
CA PRO A 135 19.93 2.72 -8.80
C PRO A 135 20.09 1.75 -7.64
N ILE A 136 20.89 0.70 -7.85
CA ILE A 136 21.24 -0.30 -6.83
C ILE A 136 22.73 -0.62 -6.85
N GLY A 137 23.24 -1.10 -5.72
CA GLY A 137 24.62 -1.57 -5.57
C GLY A 137 24.78 -3.07 -5.87
N PHE A 138 26.03 -3.51 -5.92
CA PHE A 138 26.41 -4.89 -6.25
C PHE A 138 25.79 -5.93 -5.30
N ASP A 139 25.83 -5.68 -3.98
CA ASP A 139 25.25 -6.60 -2.99
C ASP A 139 23.73 -6.75 -3.12
N THR A 140 23.02 -5.67 -3.46
CA THR A 140 21.57 -5.73 -3.71
C THR A 140 21.25 -6.54 -4.97
N ALA A 141 21.97 -6.30 -6.07
CA ALA A 141 21.82 -7.06 -7.31
C ALA A 141 22.13 -8.56 -7.09
N ARG A 142 23.18 -8.87 -6.33
CA ARG A 142 23.55 -10.23 -5.96
C ARG A 142 22.42 -10.93 -5.20
N GLN A 143 21.88 -10.31 -4.15
CA GLN A 143 20.79 -10.90 -3.37
C GLN A 143 19.52 -11.10 -4.20
N LEU A 144 19.24 -10.21 -5.16
CA LEU A 144 18.13 -10.38 -6.11
C LEU A 144 18.37 -11.53 -7.10
N CYS A 145 19.61 -11.83 -7.42
CA CYS A 145 19.96 -12.97 -8.27
C CYS A 145 19.84 -14.31 -7.51
N GLU A 146 20.25 -14.34 -6.24
CA GLU A 146 20.15 -15.51 -5.34
C GLU A 146 18.69 -15.84 -4.94
N ASN A 147 17.76 -14.93 -5.19
CA ASN A 147 16.36 -15.04 -4.82
C ASN A 147 15.59 -16.10 -5.67
N LYS A 148 14.66 -16.80 -5.02
CA LYS A 148 13.71 -17.74 -5.65
C LYS A 148 12.61 -17.08 -6.49
N HIS A 149 12.31 -15.79 -6.29
CA HIS A 149 11.20 -15.09 -6.98
C HIS A 149 11.62 -14.25 -8.19
N THR A 150 12.91 -13.94 -8.31
CA THR A 150 13.46 -13.09 -9.37
C THR A 150 14.58 -13.78 -10.14
N VAL A 151 14.92 -13.23 -11.29
CA VAL A 151 16.11 -13.61 -12.08
C VAL A 151 16.68 -12.36 -12.71
N ILE A 152 17.99 -12.32 -12.91
CA ILE A 152 18.65 -11.26 -13.66
C ILE A 152 19.09 -11.82 -15.00
N LEU A 153 18.63 -11.20 -16.09
CA LEU A 153 19.02 -11.56 -17.45
C LEU A 153 19.42 -10.28 -18.18
N ASN A 154 20.58 -10.29 -18.85
CA ASN A 154 21.13 -9.15 -19.57
C ASN A 154 21.15 -7.84 -18.73
N GLY A 155 21.40 -7.98 -17.41
CA GLY A 155 21.39 -6.86 -16.48
C GLY A 155 20.03 -6.24 -16.17
N PHE A 156 18.91 -6.93 -16.41
CA PHE A 156 17.58 -6.48 -15.98
C PHE A 156 16.95 -7.50 -15.02
N VAL A 157 16.23 -7.01 -14.01
CA VAL A 157 15.57 -7.85 -13.00
C VAL A 157 14.20 -8.24 -13.49
N PHE A 158 13.96 -9.53 -13.64
CA PHE A 158 12.66 -10.09 -14.00
C PHE A 158 12.06 -10.86 -12.83
N VAL A 159 10.73 -10.90 -12.78
CA VAL A 159 9.97 -11.73 -11.84
C VAL A 159 9.69 -13.07 -12.49
N LYS A 160 10.03 -14.17 -11.82
CA LYS A 160 9.76 -15.54 -12.30
C LYS A 160 8.68 -16.28 -11.48
N ASP A 161 8.23 -15.70 -10.37
CA ASP A 161 7.18 -16.25 -9.51
C ASP A 161 5.88 -15.46 -9.65
N MET A 162 4.79 -16.16 -10.00
CA MET A 162 3.47 -15.58 -10.24
C MET A 162 2.85 -15.02 -8.96
N SER A 163 3.06 -15.69 -7.81
CA SER A 163 2.53 -15.19 -6.54
C SER A 163 3.24 -13.90 -6.11
N PHE A 164 4.55 -13.81 -6.32
CA PHE A 164 5.29 -12.56 -6.12
C PHE A 164 4.86 -11.48 -7.11
N LEU A 165 4.70 -11.80 -8.39
CA LEU A 165 4.17 -10.87 -9.40
C LEU A 165 2.80 -10.34 -8.99
N THR A 166 1.91 -11.22 -8.54
CA THR A 166 0.58 -10.86 -8.03
C THR A 166 0.67 -9.87 -6.88
N LEU A 167 1.59 -10.07 -5.93
CA LEU A 167 1.79 -9.13 -4.85
C LEU A 167 2.25 -7.76 -5.37
N LEU A 168 3.20 -7.73 -6.31
CA LEU A 168 3.68 -6.49 -6.94
C LEU A 168 2.56 -5.74 -7.68
N VAL A 169 1.58 -6.45 -8.26
CA VAL A 169 0.35 -5.84 -8.80
C VAL A 169 -0.47 -5.15 -7.73
N HIS A 170 -0.73 -5.83 -6.61
CA HIS A 170 -1.57 -5.29 -5.53
C HIS A 170 -0.96 -4.06 -4.85
N VAL A 171 0.36 -3.95 -4.85
CA VAL A 171 1.07 -2.78 -4.32
C VAL A 171 1.41 -1.75 -5.39
N GLU A 172 0.93 -1.93 -6.63
CA GLU A 172 1.11 -1.00 -7.75
C GLU A 172 2.59 -0.71 -8.09
N GLU A 173 3.44 -1.75 -8.15
CA GLU A 173 4.80 -1.57 -8.69
C GLU A 173 4.81 -1.35 -10.20
N LEU A 174 5.82 -0.58 -10.64
CA LEU A 174 6.05 -0.27 -12.04
C LEU A 174 7.06 -1.23 -12.67
N MET A 175 6.80 -1.57 -13.93
CA MET A 175 7.63 -2.42 -14.76
C MET A 175 8.00 -1.70 -16.07
N GLY A 176 9.06 -2.14 -16.71
CA GLY A 176 9.60 -1.57 -17.93
C GLY A 176 9.71 -2.62 -19.01
N HIS A 177 9.53 -2.22 -20.26
CA HIS A 177 9.96 -3.02 -21.40
C HIS A 177 10.57 -2.08 -22.45
N PHE A 178 11.35 -2.63 -23.37
CA PHE A 178 11.84 -1.85 -24.50
C PHE A 178 10.84 -1.89 -25.66
N ASP A 179 10.69 -0.76 -26.34
CA ASP A 179 10.07 -0.63 -27.65
C ASP A 179 11.09 0.04 -28.58
N GLY A 180 11.83 -0.78 -29.32
CA GLY A 180 13.07 -0.36 -29.97
C GLY A 180 14.13 0.05 -28.94
N GLU A 181 14.69 1.25 -29.10
CA GLU A 181 15.69 1.80 -28.16
C GLU A 181 15.08 2.54 -26.96
N GLN A 182 13.75 2.73 -26.94
CA GLN A 182 13.08 3.50 -25.89
C GLN A 182 12.50 2.57 -24.82
N MET A 183 12.68 2.94 -23.56
CA MET A 183 12.04 2.26 -22.45
C MET A 183 10.61 2.77 -22.27
N LYS A 184 9.65 1.85 -22.17
CA LYS A 184 8.26 2.13 -21.85
C LYS A 184 7.92 1.61 -20.46
N VAL A 185 7.21 2.43 -19.69
CA VAL A 185 6.73 2.10 -18.36
C VAL A 185 5.33 1.52 -18.45
N VAL A 186 5.14 0.36 -17.84
CA VAL A 186 3.85 -0.33 -17.70
C VAL A 186 3.59 -0.62 -16.22
N THR A 187 2.31 -0.77 -15.86
CA THR A 187 1.95 -1.22 -14.52
C THR A 187 2.06 -2.73 -14.45
N ALA A 188 2.44 -3.30 -13.29
CA ALA A 188 2.45 -4.75 -13.11
C ALA A 188 1.09 -5.41 -13.44
N GLY A 189 -0.03 -4.69 -13.24
CA GLY A 189 -1.37 -5.17 -13.60
C GLY A 189 -1.61 -5.34 -15.10
N GLN A 190 -0.89 -4.62 -15.96
CA GLN A 190 -0.92 -4.87 -17.41
C GLN A 190 -0.16 -6.14 -17.78
N VAL A 191 0.90 -6.43 -17.01
CA VAL A 191 1.80 -7.58 -17.24
C VAL A 191 1.19 -8.89 -16.80
N ILE A 192 0.48 -8.92 -15.67
CA ILE A 192 -0.03 -10.17 -15.08
C ILE A 192 -1.05 -10.89 -15.98
N ASN A 193 -1.79 -10.16 -16.81
CA ASN A 193 -2.79 -10.76 -17.71
C ASN A 193 -2.17 -11.66 -18.79
N ASP A 194 -0.87 -11.53 -19.03
CA ASP A 194 -0.14 -12.30 -20.02
C ASP A 194 0.36 -13.65 -19.48
N PHE A 195 0.10 -13.95 -18.21
CA PHE A 195 0.63 -15.12 -17.49
C PHE A 195 -0.46 -15.83 -16.69
N THR A 196 -0.49 -17.16 -16.78
CA THR A 196 -1.46 -18.00 -16.06
C THR A 196 -0.84 -18.70 -14.84
N ASP A 197 0.46 -19.00 -14.90
CA ASP A 197 1.23 -19.71 -13.87
C ASP A 197 2.74 -19.43 -13.98
N ASN A 198 3.52 -19.95 -13.03
CA ASN A 198 4.99 -19.81 -13.05
C ASN A 198 5.61 -20.37 -14.33
N LYS A 199 5.05 -21.45 -14.89
CA LYS A 199 5.56 -22.06 -16.12
C LYS A 199 5.41 -21.13 -17.31
N SER A 200 4.29 -20.43 -17.44
CA SER A 200 4.07 -19.45 -18.50
C SER A 200 5.05 -18.28 -18.44
N ILE A 201 5.50 -17.90 -17.23
CA ILE A 201 6.55 -16.89 -17.04
C ILE A 201 7.91 -17.45 -17.45
N GLU A 202 8.26 -18.64 -16.94
CA GLU A 202 9.52 -19.33 -17.28
C GLU A 202 9.66 -19.56 -18.79
N ASP A 203 8.60 -20.03 -19.45
CA ASP A 203 8.58 -20.27 -20.89
C ASP A 203 8.93 -18.98 -21.65
N LYS A 204 8.36 -17.83 -21.28
CA LYS A 204 8.70 -16.53 -21.91
C LYS A 204 10.09 -16.01 -21.54
N LEU A 205 10.52 -16.21 -20.30
CA LEU A 205 11.87 -15.84 -19.84
C LEU A 205 12.97 -16.58 -20.60
N PHE A 206 12.69 -17.81 -21.03
CA PHE A 206 13.69 -18.72 -21.60
C PHE A 206 13.32 -19.22 -23.01
N GLN A 207 12.47 -18.50 -23.73
CA GLN A 207 11.87 -18.89 -25.02
C GLN A 207 12.90 -19.31 -26.10
N ARG A 208 14.14 -18.78 -26.06
CA ARG A 208 15.22 -19.21 -26.97
C ARG A 208 15.70 -20.66 -26.77
N LYS A 209 15.44 -21.30 -25.62
CA LYS A 209 15.78 -22.72 -25.40
C LYS A 209 14.93 -23.68 -26.25
N ILE A 210 13.76 -23.27 -26.76
CA ILE A 210 12.86 -24.17 -27.49
C ILE A 210 13.12 -24.16 -29.01
N ASN A 211 13.57 -23.03 -29.56
CA ASN A 211 13.75 -22.87 -31.00
C ASN A 211 15.17 -23.18 -31.51
N SER A 212 16.07 -23.63 -30.62
CA SER A 212 17.47 -23.91 -30.95
C SER A 212 17.88 -25.38 -30.75
N GLU A 213 16.96 -26.34 -30.91
CA GLU A 213 17.34 -27.75 -31.06
C GLU A 213 16.43 -28.47 -32.07
N GLU A 214 16.92 -28.62 -33.31
CA GLU A 214 16.66 -29.86 -34.06
C GLU A 214 17.37 -31.01 -33.33
N THR A 215 16.88 -31.43 -32.17
CA THR A 215 17.33 -32.67 -31.53
C THR A 215 16.36 -33.78 -31.80
N THR A 216 16.84 -34.76 -32.58
CA THR A 216 16.23 -36.07 -32.72
C THR A 216 16.08 -36.69 -31.31
N PRO A 217 14.90 -37.18 -30.90
CA PRO A 217 14.72 -37.75 -29.57
C PRO A 217 15.48 -39.08 -29.47
N GLY A 218 16.35 -39.23 -28.46
CA GLY A 218 16.90 -40.53 -28.08
C GLY A 218 18.43 -40.72 -28.10
N SER A 219 19.23 -39.65 -28.03
CA SER A 219 20.68 -39.82 -27.76
C SER A 219 20.99 -39.51 -26.30
N ASP A 220 21.68 -40.44 -25.62
CA ASP A 220 22.13 -40.34 -24.23
C ASP A 220 23.10 -39.18 -23.94
N LYS A 221 23.39 -38.33 -24.94
CA LYS A 221 24.13 -37.07 -24.79
C LYS A 221 23.26 -35.86 -24.43
N ALA A 222 21.94 -36.01 -24.44
CA ALA A 222 21.00 -34.94 -24.07
C ALA A 222 20.99 -34.64 -22.55
N GLN A 223 21.44 -35.57 -21.70
CA GLN A 223 21.37 -35.38 -20.25
C GLN A 223 22.59 -34.68 -19.63
N GLU A 224 23.70 -34.51 -20.36
CA GLU A 224 24.94 -33.92 -19.81
C GLU A 224 25.29 -32.55 -20.40
N LYS A 225 24.53 -32.03 -21.37
CA LYS A 225 24.77 -30.70 -21.99
C LYS A 225 23.68 -29.65 -21.78
N GLU A 226 22.65 -29.95 -21.00
CA GLU A 226 21.55 -29.02 -20.69
C GLU A 226 21.92 -27.87 -19.71
N ARG A 227 23.19 -27.77 -19.28
CA ARG A 227 23.65 -26.76 -18.31
C ARG A 227 24.65 -25.74 -18.84
N ASP A 228 24.99 -25.77 -20.14
CA ASP A 228 25.93 -24.81 -20.70
C ASP A 228 25.21 -23.57 -21.25
N ILE A 229 25.26 -22.52 -20.43
CA ILE A 229 25.36 -21.10 -20.82
C ILE A 229 24.16 -20.55 -21.60
N LEU A 230 23.26 -19.88 -20.87
CA LEU A 230 22.35 -18.90 -21.46
C LEU A 230 23.18 -17.91 -22.29
N ASP A 231 22.80 -17.74 -23.55
CA ASP A 231 23.33 -16.71 -24.43
C ASP A 231 23.10 -15.36 -23.74
N ASN A 232 24.17 -14.82 -23.16
CA ASN A 232 24.17 -13.76 -22.15
C ASN A 232 23.53 -12.45 -22.62
N ASP A 233 23.42 -12.28 -23.93
CA ASP A 233 22.94 -11.08 -24.60
C ASP A 233 21.43 -11.20 -24.97
N TYR A 234 20.77 -12.26 -24.51
CA TYR A 234 19.33 -12.43 -24.68
C TYR A 234 18.55 -11.48 -23.78
N MET A 235 17.74 -10.63 -24.42
CA MET A 235 16.73 -9.81 -23.73
C MET A 235 15.35 -10.49 -23.86
N PRO A 236 14.74 -10.94 -22.75
CA PRO A 236 13.37 -11.46 -22.78
C PRO A 236 12.35 -10.42 -23.27
N GLU A 237 11.37 -10.87 -24.06
CA GLU A 237 10.21 -10.05 -24.48
C GLU A 237 9.13 -9.99 -23.38
N ILE A 238 9.55 -9.80 -22.13
CA ILE A 238 8.64 -9.57 -21.00
C ILE A 238 9.09 -8.35 -20.20
N PRO A 239 8.19 -7.71 -19.44
CA PRO A 239 8.58 -6.56 -18.63
C PRO A 239 9.53 -6.90 -17.47
N PHE A 240 10.51 -6.03 -17.25
CA PHE A 240 11.45 -6.06 -16.12
C PHE A 240 11.05 -5.05 -15.03
N VAL A 241 11.63 -5.19 -13.85
CA VAL A 241 11.39 -4.32 -12.69
C VAL A 241 12.10 -2.97 -12.86
N LEU A 242 11.39 -1.87 -12.60
CA LEU A 242 11.97 -0.51 -12.57
C LEU A 242 12.42 -0.10 -11.17
N ASN A 243 11.55 -0.28 -10.17
CA ASN A 243 11.84 0.05 -8.77
C ASN A 243 12.59 -1.10 -8.08
N VAL A 244 13.80 -1.38 -8.53
CA VAL A 244 14.57 -2.58 -8.13
C VAL A 244 14.82 -2.61 -6.62
N LYS A 245 15.10 -1.45 -6.00
CA LYS A 245 15.27 -1.35 -4.55
C LYS A 245 13.97 -1.66 -3.80
N ASN A 246 12.83 -1.16 -4.27
CA ASN A 246 11.54 -1.47 -3.64
C ASN A 246 11.27 -2.98 -3.68
N VAL A 247 11.45 -3.61 -4.85
CA VAL A 247 11.24 -5.05 -5.02
C VAL A 247 12.15 -5.85 -4.09
N PHE A 248 13.41 -5.44 -3.91
CA PHE A 248 14.32 -6.05 -2.95
C PHE A 248 13.78 -6.06 -1.52
N TYR A 249 13.29 -4.91 -1.02
CA TYR A 249 12.76 -4.84 0.35
C TYR A 249 11.37 -5.47 0.51
N ILE A 250 10.52 -5.38 -0.52
CA ILE A 250 9.22 -6.08 -0.54
C ILE A 250 9.44 -7.60 -0.47
N HIS A 251 10.44 -8.11 -1.20
CA HIS A 251 10.79 -9.52 -1.17
C HIS A 251 11.14 -10.02 0.23
N GLN A 252 11.89 -9.24 1.03
CA GLN A 252 12.23 -9.62 2.41
C GLN A 252 11.01 -9.82 3.31
N LEU A 253 9.87 -9.21 2.96
CA LEU A 253 8.61 -9.31 3.69
C LEU A 253 7.59 -10.22 2.98
N TYR A 254 7.94 -10.83 1.86
CA TYR A 254 6.98 -11.48 0.97
C TYR A 254 6.14 -12.56 1.66
N GLU A 255 6.75 -13.34 2.55
CA GLU A 255 6.06 -14.41 3.30
C GLU A 255 5.40 -13.91 4.60
N LYS A 256 5.51 -12.62 4.92
CA LYS A 256 4.93 -12.04 6.14
C LYS A 256 3.46 -11.67 5.92
N PRO A 257 2.61 -11.82 6.96
CA PRO A 257 1.21 -11.44 6.86
C PRO A 257 1.07 -9.93 6.64
N TYR A 258 -0.02 -9.51 6.01
CA TYR A 258 -0.34 -8.09 5.78
C TYR A 258 0.69 -7.30 4.97
N VAL A 259 1.63 -7.95 4.28
CA VAL A 259 2.68 -7.28 3.50
C VAL A 259 2.09 -6.31 2.47
N VAL A 260 1.01 -6.68 1.79
CA VAL A 260 0.31 -5.80 0.83
C VAL A 260 -0.20 -4.52 1.52
N GLU A 261 -0.89 -4.66 2.65
CA GLU A 261 -1.40 -3.53 3.41
C GLU A 261 -0.27 -2.62 3.90
N PHE A 262 0.82 -3.22 4.40
CA PHE A 262 1.98 -2.49 4.88
C PHE A 262 2.67 -1.72 3.75
N VAL A 263 2.90 -2.33 2.59
CA VAL A 263 3.58 -1.65 1.48
C VAL A 263 2.73 -0.48 0.95
N LEU A 264 1.41 -0.65 0.85
CA LEU A 264 0.50 0.44 0.51
C LEU A 264 0.54 1.56 1.57
N TYR A 265 0.55 1.20 2.85
CA TYR A 265 0.72 2.15 3.95
C TYR A 265 2.06 2.89 3.88
N ALA A 266 3.16 2.18 3.60
CA ALA A 266 4.50 2.74 3.48
C ALA A 266 4.58 3.76 2.35
N LYS A 267 4.04 3.42 1.16
CA LYS A 267 3.94 4.36 0.02
C LYS A 267 3.12 5.59 0.37
N ALA A 268 1.94 5.41 0.98
CA ALA A 268 1.05 6.51 1.33
C ALA A 268 1.65 7.46 2.39
N ASN A 269 2.49 6.95 3.29
CA ASN A 269 3.13 7.73 4.36
C ASN A 269 4.58 8.14 4.05
N GLY A 270 5.10 7.84 2.86
CA GLY A 270 6.46 8.18 2.45
C GLY A 270 7.56 7.46 3.24
N ILE A 271 7.29 6.24 3.72
CA ILE A 271 8.30 5.41 4.39
C ILE A 271 9.32 4.93 3.35
N PRO A 272 10.63 5.19 3.56
CA PRO A 272 11.66 4.81 2.60
C PRO A 272 11.86 3.29 2.54
N PHE A 273 12.14 2.78 1.34
CA PHE A 273 12.58 1.41 1.12
C PHE A 273 14.10 1.34 1.34
N ASP A 274 14.49 1.09 2.59
CA ASP A 274 15.87 0.98 3.06
C ASP A 274 16.03 -0.11 4.13
N ASP A 275 17.21 -0.24 4.73
CA ASP A 275 17.55 -1.30 5.69
C ASP A 275 16.62 -1.31 6.93
N ASN A 276 15.90 -0.22 7.20
CA ASN A 276 14.96 -0.14 8.31
C ASN A 276 13.54 -0.64 7.93
N PHE A 277 13.27 -0.97 6.67
CA PHE A 277 11.94 -1.33 6.17
C PHE A 277 11.29 -2.50 6.90
N VAL A 278 12.08 -3.51 7.29
CA VAL A 278 11.60 -4.67 8.07
C VAL A 278 11.18 -4.26 9.50
N ASN A 279 11.89 -3.31 10.11
CA ASN A 279 11.52 -2.77 11.41
C ASN A 279 10.25 -1.92 11.31
N GLU A 280 10.11 -1.14 10.23
CA GLU A 280 8.90 -0.36 9.96
C GLU A 280 7.68 -1.27 9.76
N TYR A 281 7.84 -2.42 9.12
CA TYR A 281 6.79 -3.44 9.05
C TYR A 281 6.36 -3.89 10.46
N THR A 282 7.32 -4.25 11.30
CA THR A 282 7.06 -4.67 12.68
C THR A 282 6.36 -3.56 13.49
N ALA A 283 6.80 -2.31 13.31
CA ALA A 283 6.18 -1.15 13.93
C ALA A 283 4.74 -0.94 13.43
N TYR A 284 4.48 -1.12 12.13
CA TYR A 284 3.13 -1.05 11.55
C TYR A 284 2.20 -2.12 12.15
N ILE A 285 2.66 -3.36 12.28
CA ILE A 285 1.85 -4.43 12.89
C ILE A 285 1.44 -4.05 14.31
N ARG A 286 2.41 -3.63 15.12
CA ARG A 286 2.17 -3.32 16.54
C ARG A 286 1.40 -2.03 16.75
N ARG A 287 1.73 -0.96 16.02
CA ARG A 287 1.20 0.40 16.27
C ARG A 287 0.03 0.80 15.39
N THR A 288 -0.28 0.02 14.36
CA THR A 288 -1.37 0.36 13.43
C THR A 288 -2.32 -0.82 13.28
N LYS A 289 -1.84 -1.98 12.80
CA LYS A 289 -2.71 -3.12 12.49
C LYS A 289 -3.39 -3.71 13.73
N ARG A 290 -2.72 -3.66 14.89
CA ARG A 290 -3.21 -4.23 16.17
C ARG A 290 -3.75 -3.21 17.18
N GLN A 291 -3.90 -1.96 16.76
CA GLN A 291 -4.46 -0.90 17.59
C GLN A 291 -5.92 -0.66 17.20
N PHE A 292 -6.83 -0.87 18.14
CA PHE A 292 -8.27 -0.76 17.94
C PHE A 292 -8.87 0.30 18.85
N THR A 293 -9.89 0.98 18.37
CA THR A 293 -10.78 1.78 19.21
C THR A 293 -12.17 1.15 19.17
N VAL A 294 -12.66 0.68 20.32
CA VAL A 294 -13.99 0.09 20.46
C VAL A 294 -14.88 1.09 21.19
N SER A 295 -15.98 1.47 20.54
CA SER A 295 -16.97 2.40 21.08
C SER A 295 -18.33 1.74 21.21
N ALA A 296 -18.98 1.87 22.35
CA ALA A 296 -20.29 1.29 22.64
C ALA A 296 -21.36 2.38 22.71
N ILE A 297 -22.53 2.10 22.13
CA ILE A 297 -23.72 2.92 22.25
C ILE A 297 -24.95 2.05 22.53
N SER A 298 -25.62 2.33 23.63
CA SER A 298 -26.83 1.64 24.03
C SER A 298 -28.05 2.26 23.37
N ARG A 299 -29.07 1.43 23.13
CA ARG A 299 -30.33 1.88 22.56
C ARG A 299 -31.04 2.83 23.52
N LYS A 300 -31.40 4.02 23.05
CA LYS A 300 -32.06 5.08 23.86
C LYS A 300 -33.57 5.14 23.67
N ARG A 301 -34.07 4.63 22.53
CA ARG A 301 -35.48 4.66 22.15
C ARG A 301 -35.82 3.52 21.18
N GLU A 302 -37.10 3.21 21.05
CA GLU A 302 -37.60 2.11 20.21
C GLU A 302 -38.58 2.62 19.12
N ILE A 303 -38.25 3.76 18.50
CA ILE A 303 -39.12 4.40 17.50
C ILE A 303 -39.06 3.62 16.18
N CYS A 304 -37.88 3.14 15.79
CA CYS A 304 -37.72 2.38 14.56
C CYS A 304 -37.97 0.87 14.73
N GLY A 305 -38.28 0.40 15.95
CA GLY A 305 -38.65 -1.00 16.22
C GLY A 305 -37.51 -1.99 15.98
N ASP A 306 -37.65 -2.89 15.01
CA ASP A 306 -36.61 -3.90 14.75
C ASP A 306 -35.46 -3.37 13.88
N ASP A 307 -35.67 -2.24 13.20
CA ASP A 307 -34.65 -1.60 12.39
C ASP A 307 -33.61 -0.90 13.26
N ILE A 308 -32.42 -1.50 13.36
CA ILE A 308 -31.28 -0.97 14.10
C ILE A 308 -30.64 0.17 13.32
N ASN A 309 -30.79 1.41 13.81
CA ASN A 309 -30.29 2.60 13.14
C ASN A 309 -29.93 3.70 14.16
N TRP A 310 -29.06 4.63 13.75
CA TRP A 310 -28.45 5.67 14.57
C TRP A 310 -29.47 6.59 15.22
N PHE A 311 -30.66 6.73 14.65
CA PHE A 311 -31.73 7.46 15.30
C PHE A 311 -31.98 6.87 16.69
N ASP A 312 -32.28 5.59 16.81
CA ASP A 312 -32.66 4.99 18.09
C ASP A 312 -31.56 4.95 19.16
N TYR A 313 -30.30 5.23 18.78
CA TYR A 313 -29.12 5.16 19.64
C TYR A 313 -28.52 6.54 19.95
N GLY A 314 -28.47 7.43 18.96
CA GLY A 314 -27.86 8.75 19.09
C GLY A 314 -28.73 9.75 19.85
N THR A 315 -28.11 10.71 20.52
CA THR A 315 -28.84 11.74 21.28
C THR A 315 -29.29 12.83 20.33
N THR A 316 -30.59 13.11 20.31
CA THR A 316 -31.13 14.16 19.44
C THR A 316 -31.03 15.52 20.09
N ARG A 317 -30.40 16.47 19.38
CA ARG A 317 -30.45 17.90 19.66
C ARG A 317 -31.30 18.56 18.59
N TYR A 318 -32.03 19.58 19.00
CA TYR A 318 -32.84 20.39 18.09
C TYR A 318 -32.17 21.76 17.97
N ALA A 319 -31.71 22.09 16.77
CA ALA A 319 -31.13 23.39 16.43
C ALA A 319 -31.70 23.80 15.07
N ASP A 320 -32.18 25.05 14.95
CA ASP A 320 -32.61 25.64 13.69
C ASP A 320 -33.57 24.79 12.83
N LYS A 321 -34.58 24.17 13.47
CA LYS A 321 -35.59 23.28 12.85
C LYS A 321 -35.02 22.00 12.22
N GLN A 322 -33.77 21.64 12.49
CA GLN A 322 -33.17 20.37 12.10
C GLN A 322 -32.83 19.54 13.35
N ILE A 323 -32.93 18.21 13.24
CA ILE A 323 -32.29 17.35 14.23
C ILE A 323 -30.80 17.28 13.93
N ILE A 324 -30.01 17.49 14.97
CA ILE A 324 -28.63 17.03 15.01
C ILE A 324 -28.61 15.82 15.93
N ILE A 325 -28.38 14.63 15.37
CA ILE A 325 -28.11 13.45 16.19
C ILE A 325 -26.63 13.53 16.55
N ASP A 326 -26.31 13.60 17.83
CA ASP A 326 -24.91 13.62 18.24
C ASP A 326 -24.21 12.31 17.87
N ASN A 327 -22.91 12.41 17.62
CA ASN A 327 -22.04 11.26 17.33
C ASN A 327 -21.38 10.72 18.61
N LYS A 328 -22.06 10.87 19.76
CA LYS A 328 -21.45 10.53 21.04
C LYS A 328 -21.78 9.10 21.44
N PHE A 329 -20.73 8.31 21.64
CA PHE A 329 -20.81 6.99 22.25
C PHE A 329 -20.88 7.08 23.77
N ASP A 330 -21.45 6.05 24.39
CA ASP A 330 -21.59 5.97 25.85
C ASP A 330 -20.26 5.61 26.52
N LEU A 331 -19.48 4.77 25.84
CA LEU A 331 -18.14 4.35 26.25
C LEU A 331 -17.26 4.20 25.02
N THR A 332 -16.00 4.61 25.12
CA THR A 332 -14.97 4.39 24.10
C THR A 332 -13.69 3.98 24.80
N GLU A 333 -13.08 2.89 24.35
CA GLU A 333 -11.80 2.42 24.86
C GLU A 333 -10.86 2.08 23.72
N HIS A 334 -9.57 2.26 24.00
CA HIS A 334 -8.49 1.84 23.13
C HIS A 334 -8.05 0.43 23.53
N ILE A 335 -8.00 -0.49 22.57
CA ILE A 335 -7.61 -1.88 22.75
C ILE A 335 -6.32 -2.12 21.97
N ASP A 336 -5.30 -2.60 22.68
CA ASP A 336 -3.99 -2.95 22.13
C ASP A 336 -3.86 -4.47 22.14
N LEU A 337 -3.83 -5.09 20.95
CA LEU A 337 -3.65 -6.54 20.80
C LEU A 337 -2.20 -6.93 20.48
N SER A 338 -1.25 -5.98 20.51
CA SER A 338 0.14 -6.23 20.12
C SER A 338 0.90 -7.15 21.06
N GLY A 339 0.51 -7.20 22.34
CA GLY A 339 1.10 -8.09 23.34
C GLY A 339 0.52 -9.51 23.35
N ASP A 340 -0.68 -9.70 22.81
CA ASP A 340 -1.43 -10.95 22.90
C ASP A 340 -1.30 -11.82 21.63
N ILE A 341 -0.79 -11.24 20.55
CA ILE A 341 -0.73 -11.86 19.22
C ILE A 341 0.73 -11.76 18.73
N PRO A 342 1.39 -12.84 18.32
CA PRO A 342 2.72 -12.80 17.69
C PRO A 342 2.70 -12.06 16.35
N ASP A 343 3.72 -11.27 16.01
CA ASP A 343 3.78 -10.44 14.79
C ASP A 343 3.60 -11.21 13.47
N ASP A 344 3.87 -12.51 13.46
CA ASP A 344 3.75 -13.41 12.31
C ASP A 344 2.40 -14.16 12.22
N GLU A 345 1.51 -14.02 13.21
CA GLU A 345 0.17 -14.61 13.18
C GLU A 345 -0.70 -13.88 12.12
N ASN A 346 -1.21 -14.65 11.15
CA ASN A 346 -2.06 -14.16 10.06
C ASN A 346 -3.54 -14.33 10.40
N LEU A 347 -4.16 -13.28 10.94
CA LEU A 347 -5.59 -13.23 11.26
C LEU A 347 -6.33 -12.28 10.31
N SER A 348 -7.56 -12.62 9.95
CA SER A 348 -8.41 -11.71 9.18
C SER A 348 -8.75 -10.45 9.97
N ASP A 349 -9.17 -9.40 9.26
CA ASP A 349 -9.67 -8.17 9.86
C ASP A 349 -10.84 -8.43 10.82
N GLU A 350 -11.74 -9.34 10.45
CA GLU A 350 -12.88 -9.77 11.25
C GLU A 350 -12.43 -10.54 12.51
N GLU A 351 -11.46 -11.43 12.40
CA GLU A 351 -10.93 -12.17 13.55
C GLU A 351 -10.28 -11.23 14.56
N LEU A 352 -9.48 -10.28 14.07
CA LEU A 352 -8.86 -9.26 14.91
C LEU A 352 -9.91 -8.36 15.57
N SER A 353 -10.93 -7.92 14.83
CA SER A 353 -11.99 -7.06 15.40
C SER A 353 -12.85 -7.80 16.41
N VAL A 354 -13.12 -9.10 16.22
CA VAL A 354 -13.80 -9.92 17.23
C VAL A 354 -12.95 -10.06 18.49
N ARG A 355 -11.64 -10.34 18.38
CA ARG A 355 -10.75 -10.38 19.56
C ARG A 355 -10.70 -9.03 20.30
N ALA A 356 -10.71 -7.92 19.57
CA ALA A 356 -10.77 -6.59 20.17
C ALA A 356 -12.08 -6.36 20.92
N VAL A 357 -13.22 -6.83 20.38
CA VAL A 357 -14.52 -6.79 21.07
C VAL A 357 -14.52 -7.67 22.30
N ASP A 358 -14.03 -8.90 22.22
CA ASP A 358 -13.98 -9.81 23.37
C ASP A 358 -13.15 -9.20 24.50
N THR A 359 -11.99 -8.62 24.17
CA THR A 359 -11.13 -7.89 25.12
C THR A 359 -11.86 -6.68 25.70
N PHE A 360 -12.57 -5.91 24.88
CA PHE A 360 -13.39 -4.80 25.35
C PHE A 360 -14.53 -5.26 26.28
N LEU A 361 -15.11 -6.43 26.07
CA LEU A 361 -16.21 -6.94 26.90
C LEU A 361 -15.73 -7.56 28.23
N VAL A 362 -14.44 -7.81 28.41
CA VAL A 362 -13.88 -8.34 29.65
C VAL A 362 -14.29 -7.46 30.84
N ASN A 363 -14.95 -8.07 31.82
CA ASN A 363 -15.46 -7.42 33.04
C ASN A 363 -16.48 -6.28 32.80
N LYS A 364 -17.10 -6.21 31.62
CA LYS A 364 -18.14 -5.24 31.31
C LYS A 364 -19.51 -5.88 31.19
N THR A 365 -20.53 -5.20 31.67
CA THR A 365 -21.94 -5.56 31.45
C THR A 365 -22.61 -4.40 30.75
N LEU A 366 -22.88 -4.58 29.46
CA LEU A 366 -23.55 -3.59 28.62
C LEU A 366 -25.06 -3.90 28.55
N PRO A 367 -25.92 -2.88 28.39
CA PRO A 367 -27.34 -3.11 28.13
C PRO A 367 -27.57 -3.99 26.90
N ASP A 368 -28.66 -4.75 26.91
CA ASP A 368 -29.05 -5.55 25.74
C ASP A 368 -29.31 -4.65 24.51
N LYS A 369 -29.10 -5.21 23.31
CA LYS A 369 -29.14 -4.49 22.03
C LYS A 369 -28.20 -3.28 21.98
N THR A 370 -27.01 -3.37 22.59
CA THR A 370 -25.96 -2.34 22.43
C THR A 370 -25.25 -2.51 21.09
N VAL A 371 -24.95 -1.39 20.42
CA VAL A 371 -24.14 -1.39 19.20
C VAL A 371 -22.70 -1.02 19.53
N LEU A 372 -21.75 -1.78 19.00
CA LEU A 372 -20.33 -1.51 19.07
C LEU A 372 -19.82 -1.00 17.71
N GLU A 373 -19.02 0.06 17.72
CA GLU A 373 -18.22 0.52 16.58
C GLU A 373 -16.74 0.21 16.87
N VAL A 374 -16.14 -0.63 16.04
CA VAL A 374 -14.71 -0.97 16.09
C VAL A 374 -14.03 -0.21 14.97
N THR A 375 -13.05 0.62 15.30
CA THR A 375 -12.23 1.38 14.36
C THR A 375 -10.78 0.95 14.44
N PHE A 376 -10.16 0.63 13.31
CA PHE A 376 -8.74 0.21 13.21
C PHE A 376 -8.25 0.37 11.77
N SER A 377 -6.97 0.68 11.53
CA SER A 377 -6.38 0.83 10.18
C SER A 377 -7.24 1.64 9.18
N GLY A 378 -7.92 2.69 9.64
CA GLY A 378 -8.84 3.51 8.82
C GLY A 378 -10.19 2.86 8.46
N LYS A 379 -10.43 1.60 8.88
CA LYS A 379 -11.66 0.84 8.69
C LYS A 379 -12.59 0.98 9.89
N LYS A 380 -13.88 0.76 9.66
CA LYS A 380 -14.93 0.74 10.70
C LYS A 380 -15.85 -0.46 10.52
N ILE A 381 -16.05 -1.22 11.59
CA ILE A 381 -16.97 -2.36 11.64
C ILE A 381 -17.97 -2.11 12.77
N LEU A 382 -19.25 -2.39 12.51
CA LEU A 382 -20.30 -2.26 13.50
C LEU A 382 -20.84 -3.62 13.90
N TYR A 383 -21.00 -3.87 15.19
CA TYR A 383 -21.58 -5.09 15.74
C TYR A 383 -22.81 -4.77 16.58
N LEU A 384 -23.84 -5.61 16.50
CA LEU A 384 -24.96 -5.61 17.44
C LEU A 384 -24.72 -6.70 18.49
N LEU A 385 -24.78 -6.30 19.76
CA LEU A 385 -24.78 -7.21 20.89
C LEU A 385 -26.21 -7.61 21.24
N ILE A 386 -26.46 -8.92 21.38
CA ILE A 386 -27.68 -9.47 21.98
C ILE A 386 -27.24 -10.45 23.06
N ASP A 387 -27.83 -10.34 24.25
CA ASP A 387 -27.45 -11.16 25.42
C ASP A 387 -25.95 -11.12 25.73
N GLY A 388 -25.32 -9.95 25.54
CA GLY A 388 -23.91 -9.71 25.79
C GLY A 388 -22.94 -10.34 24.78
N LYS A 389 -23.43 -10.89 23.66
CA LYS A 389 -22.61 -11.51 22.60
C LYS A 389 -22.84 -10.84 21.26
N ILE A 390 -21.84 -10.91 20.38
CA ILE A 390 -21.98 -10.46 18.99
C ILE A 390 -23.04 -11.33 18.31
N ALA A 391 -24.16 -10.71 17.93
CA ALA A 391 -25.25 -11.39 17.24
C ALA A 391 -25.16 -11.24 15.73
N LYS A 392 -24.77 -10.05 15.25
CA LYS A 392 -24.58 -9.77 13.82
C LYS A 392 -23.70 -8.54 13.58
N THR A 393 -23.06 -8.50 12.42
CA THR A 393 -22.42 -7.30 11.86
C THR A 393 -23.48 -6.39 11.22
N LEU A 394 -23.35 -5.08 11.37
CA LEU A 394 -24.25 -4.08 10.81
C LEU A 394 -23.58 -3.33 9.65
N GLU A 395 -24.37 -3.01 8.64
CA GLU A 395 -23.93 -2.17 7.53
C GLU A 395 -23.96 -0.69 7.95
N SER A 396 -22.80 -0.03 7.88
CA SER A 396 -22.62 1.33 8.41
C SER A 396 -23.56 2.35 7.78
N GLU A 397 -23.73 2.33 6.46
CA GLU A 397 -24.61 3.28 5.77
C GLU A 397 -26.08 3.12 6.18
N LYS A 398 -26.57 1.87 6.23
CA LYS A 398 -27.93 1.58 6.69
C LYS A 398 -28.12 1.98 8.16
N PHE A 399 -27.15 1.67 9.01
CA PHE A 399 -27.20 2.07 10.41
C PHE A 399 -27.23 3.59 10.55
N ARG A 400 -26.46 4.36 9.77
CA ARG A 400 -26.42 5.82 9.88
C ARG A 400 -27.64 6.52 9.25
N LYS A 401 -28.46 5.83 8.46
CA LYS A 401 -29.64 6.38 7.78
C LYS A 401 -30.89 6.35 8.68
N ILE A 402 -31.65 7.44 8.68
CA ILE A 402 -32.98 7.48 9.30
C ILE A 402 -33.99 6.88 8.30
N PRO A 403 -34.79 5.86 8.68
CA PRO A 403 -35.63 5.13 7.71
C PRO A 403 -36.93 5.84 7.31
N PHE A 404 -37.22 7.02 7.88
CA PHE A 404 -38.46 7.77 7.65
C PHE A 404 -38.20 9.27 7.55
N ASP A 405 -39.16 10.04 7.00
CA ASP A 405 -39.09 11.50 6.99
C ASP A 405 -39.40 12.05 8.38
N TYR A 406 -38.36 12.17 9.21
CA TYR A 406 -38.53 12.69 10.55
C TYR A 406 -39.20 14.06 10.58
N ASN A 407 -38.83 14.99 9.70
CA ASN A 407 -39.33 16.37 9.79
C ASN A 407 -40.83 16.40 9.53
N ASN A 408 -41.29 15.66 8.52
CA ASN A 408 -42.71 15.51 8.25
C ASN A 408 -43.42 14.85 9.44
N VAL A 409 -42.96 13.65 9.85
CA VAL A 409 -43.63 12.88 10.91
C VAL A 409 -43.63 13.65 12.25
N TRP A 410 -42.52 14.25 12.65
CA TRP A 410 -42.42 15.04 13.87
C TRP A 410 -43.32 16.27 13.84
N THR A 411 -43.33 17.03 12.74
CA THR A 411 -44.15 18.24 12.62
C THR A 411 -45.63 17.88 12.70
N THR A 412 -46.04 16.85 11.98
CA THR A 412 -47.42 16.34 12.01
C THR A 412 -47.82 15.85 13.42
N VAL A 413 -46.98 15.07 14.09
CA VAL A 413 -47.23 14.62 15.47
C VAL A 413 -47.33 15.80 16.45
N MET A 414 -46.47 16.82 16.28
CA MET A 414 -46.50 18.03 17.10
C MET A 414 -47.76 18.86 16.87
N GLU A 415 -48.24 18.97 15.63
CA GLU A 415 -49.50 19.62 15.31
C GLU A 415 -50.68 18.88 15.92
N TRP A 416 -50.73 17.54 15.82
CA TRP A 416 -51.76 16.74 16.47
C TRP A 416 -51.75 16.91 17.99
N SER A 417 -50.56 17.01 18.60
CA SER A 417 -50.44 17.30 20.03
C SER A 417 -50.94 18.70 20.39
N ARG A 418 -50.64 19.73 19.58
CA ARG A 418 -51.09 21.12 19.81
C ARG A 418 -52.60 21.28 19.66
N SER A 419 -53.16 20.61 18.66
CA SER A 419 -54.59 20.61 18.35
C SER A 419 -55.42 19.67 19.25
N LYS A 420 -54.80 19.05 20.28
CA LYS A 420 -55.43 18.10 21.22
C LYS A 420 -56.09 16.89 20.52
N LEU A 421 -55.59 16.52 19.33
CA LEU A 421 -56.07 15.37 18.57
C LEU A 421 -55.52 14.04 19.13
N ILE A 422 -54.36 14.09 19.78
CA ILE A 422 -53.81 12.95 20.52
C ILE A 422 -54.48 12.88 21.89
N GLN A 423 -55.27 11.83 22.13
CA GLN A 423 -56.00 11.64 23.39
C GLN A 423 -55.53 10.37 24.11
N LYS A 424 -55.29 10.48 25.41
CA LYS A 424 -55.08 9.30 26.27
C LYS A 424 -56.43 8.81 26.79
N LYS A 425 -56.86 7.63 26.36
CA LYS A 425 -58.07 6.95 26.85
C LYS A 425 -57.65 5.71 27.64
N GLY A 426 -57.68 5.80 28.97
CA GLY A 426 -57.19 4.73 29.85
C GLY A 426 -55.70 4.47 29.66
N ASN A 427 -55.35 3.22 29.35
CA ASN A 427 -53.97 2.80 29.05
C ASN A 427 -53.57 3.00 27.58
N SER A 428 -54.47 3.47 26.72
CA SER A 428 -54.25 3.58 25.28
C SER A 428 -54.14 5.02 24.81
N ILE A 429 -53.24 5.29 23.86
CA ILE A 429 -53.14 6.59 23.17
C ILE A 429 -53.87 6.47 21.84
N VAL A 430 -54.81 7.37 21.59
CA VAL A 430 -55.70 7.33 20.44
C VAL A 430 -55.46 8.55 19.57
N VAL A 431 -55.25 8.31 18.28
CA VAL A 431 -55.17 9.33 17.21
C VAL A 431 -56.24 8.99 16.17
N PRO A 432 -57.02 9.95 15.66
CA PRO A 432 -57.99 9.69 14.60
C PRO A 432 -57.35 9.07 13.36
N VAL A 433 -57.96 8.00 12.83
CA VAL A 433 -57.46 7.28 11.64
C VAL A 433 -57.38 8.21 10.42
N SER A 434 -58.34 9.14 10.29
CA SER A 434 -58.36 10.15 9.23
C SER A 434 -57.15 11.08 9.23
N GLU A 435 -56.60 11.37 10.41
CA GLU A 435 -55.38 12.17 10.55
C GLU A 435 -54.15 11.32 10.24
N LEU A 436 -54.09 10.09 10.76
CA LEU A 436 -53.01 9.13 10.49
C LEU A 436 -52.84 8.81 9.00
N GLN A 437 -53.94 8.76 8.24
CA GLN A 437 -53.92 8.52 6.79
C GLN A 437 -53.27 9.66 5.99
N LYS A 438 -53.11 10.86 6.57
CA LYS A 438 -52.42 11.99 5.91
C LYS A 438 -50.91 11.79 5.82
N LEU A 439 -50.33 10.90 6.63
CA LEU A 439 -48.93 10.49 6.50
C LEU A 439 -48.79 9.37 5.46
N PRO A 440 -47.65 9.32 4.74
CA PRO A 440 -47.28 8.18 3.90
C PRO A 440 -47.37 6.88 4.69
N GLU A 441 -47.74 5.78 4.03
CA GLU A 441 -48.00 4.51 4.72
C GLU A 441 -46.82 4.01 5.55
N ASN A 442 -45.60 4.13 5.02
CA ASN A 442 -44.36 3.78 5.71
C ASN A 442 -44.10 4.63 6.96
N ASP A 443 -44.56 5.88 6.98
CA ASP A 443 -44.32 6.85 8.07
C ASP A 443 -45.30 6.70 9.25
N ARG A 444 -46.46 6.06 9.00
CA ARG A 444 -47.56 5.95 9.97
C ARG A 444 -47.14 5.16 11.22
N GLU A 445 -46.33 4.13 11.04
CA GLU A 445 -45.88 3.30 12.17
C GLU A 445 -44.87 4.03 13.05
N TYR A 446 -43.92 4.74 12.44
CA TYR A 446 -42.98 5.60 13.17
C TYR A 446 -43.71 6.72 13.92
N ALA A 447 -44.76 7.30 13.33
CA ALA A 447 -45.61 8.29 14.01
C ALA A 447 -46.27 7.72 15.27
N LYS A 448 -46.83 6.51 15.19
CA LYS A 448 -47.46 5.82 16.34
C LYS A 448 -46.44 5.53 17.44
N ARG A 449 -45.27 4.97 17.09
CA ARG A 449 -44.22 4.64 18.07
C ARG A 449 -43.62 5.88 18.72
N MET A 450 -43.42 6.95 17.95
CA MET A 450 -42.97 8.24 18.48
C MET A 450 -43.98 8.88 19.44
N ILE A 451 -45.27 8.76 19.17
CA ILE A 451 -46.32 9.18 20.10
C ILE A 451 -46.30 8.31 21.37
N ALA A 452 -46.17 7.00 21.24
CA ALA A 452 -46.09 6.09 22.39
C ALA A 452 -44.91 6.45 23.31
N GLU A 453 -43.74 6.70 22.73
CA GLU A 453 -42.52 7.08 23.43
C GLU A 453 -42.64 8.43 24.16
N GLN A 454 -43.23 9.45 23.52
CA GLN A 454 -43.46 10.76 24.15
C GLN A 454 -44.34 10.67 25.40
N TYR A 455 -45.30 9.74 25.41
CA TYR A 455 -46.29 9.62 26.47
C TYR A 455 -45.90 8.59 27.54
N SER A 456 -45.01 7.63 27.24
CA SER A 456 -44.39 6.74 28.23
C SER A 456 -43.43 7.52 29.15
N LEU A 457 -42.67 8.47 28.59
CA LEU A 457 -41.69 9.32 29.30
C LEU A 457 -42.31 10.40 30.22
N LYS A 458 -43.62 10.64 30.17
CA LYS A 458 -44.32 11.61 31.06
C LYS A 458 -44.32 11.21 32.55
N LYS A 459 -43.80 10.03 32.91
CA LYS A 459 -43.71 9.55 34.31
C LYS A 459 -42.45 10.03 35.08
N SER A 460 -41.43 10.61 34.44
CA SER A 460 -40.25 11.16 35.12
C SER A 460 -39.84 12.54 34.57
N ASN A 461 -39.51 13.48 35.47
CA ASN A 461 -39.14 14.89 35.21
C ASN A 461 -38.37 15.11 33.89
N ASN A 462 -38.97 15.86 32.96
CA ASN A 462 -38.58 15.88 31.55
C ASN A 462 -37.83 17.18 31.15
N LYS A 463 -36.54 17.08 30.81
CA LYS A 463 -35.71 18.17 30.25
C LYS A 463 -36.15 18.64 28.85
N MET A 464 -36.86 17.80 28.08
CA MET A 464 -37.35 18.11 26.72
C MET A 464 -38.65 18.95 26.77
N LEU A 465 -39.53 18.68 27.75
CA LEU A 465 -40.69 19.53 28.05
C LEU A 465 -40.27 20.89 28.64
N GLN A 466 -39.17 20.92 29.39
CA GLN A 466 -38.61 22.17 29.93
C GLN A 466 -38.09 23.06 28.79
N LYS A 467 -37.39 22.49 27.79
CA LYS A 467 -37.01 23.20 26.56
C LYS A 467 -38.21 23.62 25.70
N LEU A 468 -39.34 22.90 25.75
CA LEU A 468 -40.61 23.31 25.11
C LEU A 468 -41.26 24.52 25.80
N SER A 469 -41.15 24.62 27.13
CA SER A 469 -41.50 25.83 27.88
C SER A 469 -40.64 27.01 27.44
N ASP A 470 -39.33 26.80 27.29
CA ASP A 470 -38.39 27.85 26.91
C ASP A 470 -38.62 28.31 25.45
N LEU A 471 -38.88 27.38 24.54
CA LEU A 471 -39.29 27.66 23.15
C LEU A 471 -40.63 28.40 23.08
N LYS A 472 -41.60 28.06 23.94
CA LYS A 472 -42.89 28.76 24.04
C LYS A 472 -42.69 30.20 24.52
N ASN A 473 -41.79 30.41 25.49
CA ASN A 473 -41.47 31.74 25.99
C ASN A 473 -40.74 32.59 24.94
N TYR A 474 -39.88 31.98 24.12
CA TYR A 474 -39.17 32.68 23.05
C TYR A 474 -40.10 33.07 21.89
N ALA A 475 -40.94 32.16 21.41
CA ALA A 475 -41.90 32.42 20.34
C ALA A 475 -42.95 33.47 20.74
N ASN A 476 -43.41 33.46 22.00
CA ASN A 476 -44.32 34.48 22.51
C ASN A 476 -43.67 35.87 22.62
N LYS A 477 -42.37 35.94 22.92
CA LYS A 477 -41.63 37.21 22.91
C LYS A 477 -41.50 37.77 21.49
N GLU A 478 -41.16 36.94 20.50
CA GLU A 478 -41.09 37.38 19.10
C GLU A 478 -42.44 37.84 18.54
N MET A 479 -43.52 37.12 18.84
CA MET A 479 -44.88 37.51 18.42
C MET A 479 -45.27 38.87 18.99
N LYS A 480 -45.02 39.12 20.29
CA LYS A 480 -45.26 40.43 20.91
C LYS A 480 -44.43 41.55 20.28
N VAL A 481 -43.17 41.28 19.93
CA VAL A 481 -42.32 42.26 19.23
C VAL A 481 -42.86 42.57 17.84
N LYS A 482 -43.31 41.57 17.08
CA LYS A 482 -43.93 41.77 15.76
C LYS A 482 -45.26 42.51 15.84
N GLU A 483 -46.09 42.22 16.85
CA GLU A 483 -47.35 42.92 17.10
C GLU A 483 -47.11 44.39 17.47
N GLN A 484 -46.12 44.68 18.32
CA GLN A 484 -45.73 46.05 18.66
C GLN A 484 -45.17 46.82 17.45
N GLN A 485 -44.37 46.17 16.61
CA GLN A 485 -43.86 46.78 15.37
C GLN A 485 -44.96 47.05 14.35
N LYS A 486 -46.00 46.20 14.30
CA LYS A 486 -47.16 46.40 13.42
C LYS A 486 -48.04 47.55 13.91
N ALA A 487 -48.33 47.62 15.20
CA ALA A 487 -49.06 48.73 15.80
C ALA A 487 -48.36 50.09 15.62
N LEU A 488 -47.03 50.12 15.67
CA LEU A 488 -46.23 51.33 15.38
C LEU A 488 -46.27 51.77 13.91
N LYS A 489 -46.42 50.83 12.97
CA LYS A 489 -46.58 51.14 11.54
C LYS A 489 -48.00 51.61 11.22
N ASP A 490 -49.00 51.01 11.82
CA ASP A 490 -50.40 51.37 11.60
C ASP A 490 -50.71 52.77 12.17
N ASN A 491 -50.10 53.17 13.30
CA ASN A 491 -50.21 54.53 13.86
C ASN A 491 -49.47 55.61 13.05
N ARG A 492 -48.54 55.25 12.15
CA ARG A 492 -47.84 56.20 11.26
C ARG A 492 -48.58 56.45 9.95
N ALA A 493 -49.61 55.67 9.63
CA ALA A 493 -50.36 55.75 8.37
C ALA A 493 -51.71 56.51 8.50
N ALA A 494 -52.05 57.03 9.68
CA ALA A 494 -53.22 57.88 9.85
C ALA A 494 -52.94 59.28 9.23
N PRO A 495 -53.80 59.80 8.33
CA PRO A 495 -53.57 61.11 7.71
C PRO A 495 -53.74 62.23 8.74
N ILE A 496 -52.78 63.15 8.78
CA ILE A 496 -52.86 64.39 9.57
C ILE A 496 -53.96 65.26 8.95
N THR A 497 -55.04 65.49 9.68
CA THR A 497 -56.08 66.48 9.33
C THR A 497 -55.59 67.91 9.63
N GLU A 498 -56.00 68.88 8.80
CA GLU A 498 -55.54 70.28 8.76
C GLU A 498 -55.80 71.15 10.02
N GLU A 499 -56.00 70.60 11.21
CA GLU A 499 -56.17 71.40 12.43
C GLU A 499 -54.89 71.66 13.23
N ASP A 500 -53.77 70.99 12.92
CA ASP A 500 -52.53 71.09 13.71
C ASP A 500 -51.47 72.06 13.14
N LYS A 501 -51.88 73.06 12.35
CA LYS A 501 -50.99 74.20 11.99
C LYS A 501 -51.48 75.50 12.59
N LYS A 502 -51.20 75.69 13.89
CA LYS A 502 -51.04 77.01 14.50
C LYS A 502 -49.83 77.04 15.40
#